data_AF-A0A2N4YRL2-F1
#
_entry.id   AF-A0A2N4YRL2-F1
#
_cell.length_a   1.000
_cell.length_b   1.000
_cell.length_c   1.000
_cell.angle_alpha   90.00
_cell.angle_beta   90.00
_cell.angle_gamma   90.00
#
_symmetry.space_group_name_H-M   'P 1'
#
loop_
_entity.id
_entity.type
_entity.pdbx_description
1 polymer ?
#
loop_
_entity_poly.entity_id
_entity_poly.type
_entity_poly.pdbx_seq_one_letter_code
_entity_poly.pdbx_strand_id
1 'polypeptide(L)'
;SQQGECWIYDANSVVFAGASIRDDARLTGPCVVSHEAAIGGRACIHASHISHHAQISDNVTINHSLVRGYCRLADEARLLPHCQVIAARGLTADRDKVLQIYQRATVSASRILHQAQIYGDAFVEHAFVEHRAEVFDQARLEGNEENDVWVCDNARVYGHARLIAGRGEDAIPTVRYSSQVAENAVIEGNCLLKHRAMVGGEAQLRGGPILLDDDVLIQGRTVIIGDVIVEHQVSINDEVQIAAQEGEAIHLRGPKTLDGQQHITRTPLLGAL
;
A
#
# COMPACT_ATOMS: atom_id res chain seq x y z
N SER A 1 -4.23 29.65 -16.65
CA SER A 1 -3.89 29.94 -18.06
C SER A 1 -4.87 30.97 -18.59
N GLN A 2 -4.53 31.77 -19.62
CA GLN A 2 -5.50 32.60 -20.34
C GLN A 2 -6.23 31.81 -21.46
N GLN A 3 -5.89 30.53 -21.60
CA GLN A 3 -6.48 29.57 -22.54
C GLN A 3 -7.05 28.38 -21.74
N GLY A 4 -8.16 27.82 -22.20
CA GLY A 4 -8.89 26.74 -21.52
C GLY A 4 -9.86 27.25 -20.45
N GLU A 5 -10.56 26.32 -19.80
CA GLU A 5 -11.57 26.62 -18.78
C GLU A 5 -11.02 26.54 -17.33
N CYS A 6 -9.69 26.52 -17.17
CA CYS A 6 -9.08 26.41 -15.85
C CYS A 6 -9.39 27.63 -14.97
N TRP A 7 -9.81 27.38 -13.73
CA TRP A 7 -10.24 28.46 -12.83
C TRP A 7 -9.99 28.15 -11.36
N ILE A 8 -9.72 29.21 -10.60
CA ILE A 8 -9.57 29.22 -9.15
C ILE A 8 -10.81 29.90 -8.56
N TYR A 9 -11.68 29.11 -7.92
CA TYR A 9 -13.01 29.58 -7.53
C TYR A 9 -13.06 30.29 -6.16
N ASP A 10 -12.20 29.89 -5.22
CA ASP A 10 -12.21 30.43 -3.86
C ASP A 10 -11.27 31.62 -3.70
N ALA A 11 -11.75 32.69 -3.06
CA ALA A 11 -10.99 33.93 -2.86
C ALA A 11 -9.76 33.76 -1.93
N ASN A 12 -9.74 32.72 -1.10
CA ASN A 12 -8.62 32.41 -0.21
C ASN A 12 -7.60 31.46 -0.85
N SER A 13 -7.81 31.04 -2.10
CA SER A 13 -6.84 30.21 -2.80
C SER A 13 -5.64 31.03 -3.28
N VAL A 14 -4.45 30.47 -3.13
CA VAL A 14 -3.19 31.12 -3.50
C VAL A 14 -2.36 30.26 -4.45
N VAL A 15 -1.88 30.87 -5.53
CA VAL A 15 -1.06 30.23 -6.56
C VAL A 15 0.16 31.10 -6.84
N PHE A 16 1.35 30.61 -6.52
CA PHE A 16 2.57 31.43 -6.54
C PHE A 16 3.85 30.60 -6.76
N ALA A 17 5.02 31.24 -6.73
CA ALA A 17 6.33 30.57 -6.82
C ALA A 17 6.46 29.63 -8.03
N GLY A 18 6.12 30.13 -9.22
CA GLY A 18 6.26 29.38 -10.49
C GLY A 18 5.21 28.29 -10.72
N ALA A 19 4.22 28.13 -9.82
CA ALA A 19 3.12 27.22 -10.04
C ALA A 19 2.30 27.57 -11.30
N SER A 20 1.77 26.56 -11.97
CA SER A 20 0.95 26.76 -13.18
C SER A 20 -0.31 25.90 -13.17
N ILE A 21 -1.42 26.53 -13.56
CA ILE A 21 -2.72 25.90 -13.74
C ILE A 21 -3.15 26.10 -15.18
N ARG A 22 -3.50 25.01 -15.88
CA ARG A 22 -3.73 24.96 -17.32
C ARG A 22 -4.97 24.13 -17.65
N ASP A 23 -5.32 24.13 -18.95
CA ASP A 23 -6.39 23.34 -19.54
C ASP A 23 -7.76 23.64 -18.89
N ASP A 24 -8.45 22.64 -18.36
CA ASP A 24 -9.78 22.73 -17.75
C ASP A 24 -9.75 22.42 -16.24
N ALA A 25 -8.58 22.56 -15.61
CA ALA A 25 -8.38 22.25 -14.19
C ALA A 25 -9.18 23.17 -13.27
N ARG A 26 -9.86 22.60 -12.26
CA ARG A 26 -10.78 23.32 -11.36
C ARG A 26 -10.26 23.27 -9.93
N LEU A 27 -10.04 24.44 -9.33
CA LEU A 27 -9.64 24.56 -7.92
C LEU A 27 -10.78 25.17 -7.10
N THR A 28 -11.33 24.39 -6.17
CA THR A 28 -12.49 24.76 -5.34
C THR A 28 -12.15 24.71 -3.85
N GLY A 29 -12.79 25.56 -3.04
CA GLY A 29 -12.40 25.74 -1.64
C GLY A 29 -10.97 26.29 -1.49
N PRO A 30 -10.46 26.42 -0.25
CA PRO A 30 -9.15 26.99 0.00
C PRO A 30 -7.99 26.10 -0.51
N CYS A 31 -7.39 26.47 -1.63
CA CYS A 31 -6.27 25.73 -2.24
C CYS A 31 -4.96 26.51 -2.16
N VAL A 32 -3.85 25.81 -1.95
CA VAL A 32 -2.49 26.38 -1.99
C VAL A 32 -1.71 25.65 -3.07
N VAL A 33 -1.25 26.36 -4.10
CA VAL A 33 -0.42 25.79 -5.16
C VAL A 33 0.88 26.58 -5.29
N SER A 34 2.03 25.93 -5.13
CA SER A 34 3.31 26.64 -5.04
C SER A 34 4.52 25.85 -5.53
N HIS A 35 5.67 26.52 -5.63
CA HIS A 35 6.98 25.90 -5.90
C HIS A 35 6.96 25.02 -7.16
N GLU A 36 6.67 25.62 -8.31
CA GLU A 36 6.66 24.97 -9.63
C GLU A 36 5.73 23.76 -9.77
N ALA A 37 4.71 23.64 -8.90
CA ALA A 37 3.64 22.67 -9.09
C ALA A 37 2.85 22.96 -10.39
N ALA A 38 2.49 21.89 -11.11
CA ALA A 38 1.77 21.97 -12.37
C ALA A 38 0.46 21.18 -12.27
N ILE A 39 -0.64 21.85 -12.57
CA ILE A 39 -1.98 21.25 -12.58
C ILE A 39 -2.58 21.49 -13.97
N GLY A 40 -2.98 20.42 -14.66
CA GLY A 40 -3.57 20.48 -16.00
C GLY A 40 -4.65 19.42 -16.21
N GLY A 41 -5.05 19.23 -17.47
CA GLY A 41 -6.16 18.36 -17.85
C GLY A 41 -7.50 18.85 -17.31
N ARG A 42 -8.32 17.92 -16.82
CA ARG A 42 -9.62 18.14 -16.16
C ARG A 42 -9.52 17.86 -14.65
N ALA A 43 -8.34 18.07 -14.06
CA ALA A 43 -8.10 17.80 -12.65
C ALA A 43 -9.02 18.64 -11.75
N CYS A 44 -9.61 18.00 -10.73
CA CYS A 44 -10.50 18.63 -9.77
C CYS A 44 -9.84 18.64 -8.39
N ILE A 45 -9.44 19.82 -7.93
CA ILE A 45 -8.77 20.02 -6.64
C ILE A 45 -9.71 20.72 -5.69
N HIS A 46 -9.88 20.17 -4.49
CA HIS A 46 -10.74 20.72 -3.46
C HIS A 46 -9.98 20.86 -2.13
N ALA A 47 -9.94 22.06 -1.57
CA ALA A 47 -9.40 22.35 -0.23
C ALA A 47 -8.03 21.67 0.05
N SER A 48 -7.09 21.76 -0.89
CA SER A 48 -5.85 20.96 -0.88
C SER A 48 -4.59 21.81 -1.13
N HIS A 49 -3.44 21.30 -0.68
CA HIS A 49 -2.14 21.93 -0.88
C HIS A 49 -1.27 21.10 -1.82
N ILE A 50 -0.85 21.68 -2.94
CA ILE A 50 -0.01 21.05 -3.96
C ILE A 50 1.27 21.87 -4.12
N SER A 51 2.44 21.25 -3.98
CA SER A 51 3.70 22.00 -4.01
C SER A 51 4.93 21.19 -4.47
N HIS A 52 6.03 21.91 -4.72
CA HIS A 52 7.38 21.38 -4.97
C HIS A 52 7.44 20.44 -6.19
N HIS A 53 7.15 20.96 -7.37
CA HIS A 53 7.15 20.23 -8.66
C HIS A 53 6.19 19.03 -8.77
N ALA A 54 5.16 18.98 -7.92
CA ALA A 54 4.08 18.02 -8.09
C ALA A 54 3.35 18.26 -9.43
N GLN A 55 3.15 17.19 -10.20
CA GLN A 55 2.50 17.22 -11.51
C GLN A 55 1.16 16.49 -11.44
N ILE A 56 0.07 17.21 -11.67
CA ILE A 56 -1.29 16.69 -11.68
C ILE A 56 -1.87 16.85 -13.08
N SER A 57 -2.31 15.75 -13.69
CA SER A 57 -2.85 15.73 -15.06
C SER A 57 -4.18 14.97 -15.17
N ASP A 58 -4.74 14.97 -16.38
CA ASP A 58 -5.89 14.14 -16.77
C ASP A 58 -7.15 14.41 -15.92
N ASN A 59 -7.82 13.40 -15.37
CA ASN A 59 -9.06 13.52 -14.59
C ASN A 59 -8.85 13.30 -13.08
N VAL A 60 -7.66 13.60 -12.56
CA VAL A 60 -7.33 13.39 -11.15
C VAL A 60 -8.24 14.21 -10.24
N THR A 61 -8.69 13.60 -9.15
CA THR A 61 -9.43 14.29 -8.09
C THR A 61 -8.63 14.30 -6.80
N ILE A 62 -8.49 15.47 -6.17
CA ILE A 62 -7.80 15.62 -4.88
C ILE A 62 -8.69 16.41 -3.93
N ASN A 63 -8.92 15.87 -2.73
CA ASN A 63 -9.83 16.46 -1.75
C ASN A 63 -9.16 16.48 -0.37
N HIS A 64 -9.19 17.62 0.34
CA HIS A 64 -8.66 17.81 1.71
C HIS A 64 -7.32 17.09 1.96
N SER A 65 -6.37 17.28 1.05
CA SER A 65 -5.13 16.51 1.01
C SER A 65 -3.90 17.36 0.73
N LEU A 66 -2.74 16.82 1.07
CA LEU A 66 -1.42 17.41 0.83
C LEU A 66 -0.68 16.60 -0.22
N VAL A 67 -0.19 17.26 -1.27
CA VAL A 67 0.73 16.68 -2.27
C VAL A 67 1.98 17.55 -2.35
N ARG A 68 3.13 16.94 -2.10
CA ARG A 68 4.41 17.64 -2.05
C ARG A 68 5.51 16.82 -2.69
N GLY A 69 6.37 17.49 -3.43
CA GLY A 69 7.60 16.92 -3.97
C GLY A 69 7.45 16.45 -5.40
N TYR A 70 8.55 15.99 -5.97
CA TYR A 70 8.63 15.60 -7.38
C TYR A 70 7.85 14.28 -7.59
N CYS A 71 6.57 14.40 -7.93
CA CYS A 71 5.62 13.31 -8.10
C CYS A 71 4.69 13.56 -9.28
N ARG A 72 4.05 12.49 -9.76
CA ARG A 72 3.05 12.54 -10.82
C ARG A 72 1.76 11.87 -10.38
N LEU A 73 0.66 12.62 -10.45
CA LEU A 73 -0.69 12.10 -10.33
C LEU A 73 -1.37 12.25 -11.68
N ALA A 74 -1.95 11.17 -12.21
CA ALA A 74 -2.46 11.13 -13.59
C ALA A 74 -3.70 10.23 -13.73
N ASP A 75 -4.23 10.18 -14.95
CA ASP A 75 -5.40 9.39 -15.37
C ASP A 75 -6.67 9.72 -14.56
N GLU A 76 -7.24 8.76 -13.83
CA GLU A 76 -8.46 8.87 -13.03
C GLU A 76 -8.18 8.66 -11.53
N ALA A 77 -6.94 8.92 -11.09
CA ALA A 77 -6.56 8.71 -9.70
C ALA A 77 -7.35 9.64 -8.76
N ARG A 78 -7.74 9.09 -7.60
CA ARG A 78 -8.57 9.77 -6.60
C ARG A 78 -7.85 9.81 -5.26
N LEU A 79 -7.49 11.02 -4.82
CA LEU A 79 -7.13 11.29 -3.44
C LEU A 79 -8.35 11.82 -2.69
N LEU A 80 -8.93 10.97 -1.86
CA LEU A 80 -9.99 11.30 -0.92
C LEU A 80 -9.42 12.06 0.29
N PRO A 81 -10.26 12.57 1.21
CA PRO A 81 -9.80 13.38 2.34
C PRO A 81 -8.67 12.75 3.17
N HIS A 82 -7.87 13.62 3.78
CA HIS A 82 -6.83 13.26 4.74
C HIS A 82 -5.63 12.47 4.16
N CYS A 83 -5.38 12.57 2.85
CA CYS A 83 -4.18 11.99 2.26
C CYS A 83 -2.97 12.92 2.40
N GLN A 84 -1.80 12.33 2.65
CA GLN A 84 -0.51 13.02 2.58
C GLN A 84 0.39 12.29 1.59
N VAL A 85 0.66 12.92 0.46
CA VAL A 85 1.58 12.44 -0.57
C VAL A 85 2.85 13.28 -0.49
N ILE A 86 3.95 12.68 -0.07
CA ILE A 86 5.23 13.37 0.12
C ILE A 86 6.32 12.61 -0.63
N ALA A 87 6.60 13.07 -1.84
CA ALA A 87 7.67 12.52 -2.65
C ALA A 87 9.02 13.06 -2.20
N ALA A 88 9.91 12.13 -1.89
CA ALA A 88 11.32 12.41 -1.65
C ALA A 88 12.15 11.33 -2.34
N ARG A 89 13.14 11.76 -3.10
CA ARG A 89 14.02 10.83 -3.82
C ARG A 89 15.05 10.28 -2.86
N GLY A 90 15.12 8.97 -2.73
CA GLY A 90 16.18 8.27 -2.00
C GLY A 90 17.47 8.17 -2.81
N LEU A 91 18.54 7.70 -2.16
CA LEU A 91 19.82 7.37 -2.79
C LEU A 91 19.72 6.03 -3.54
N THR A 92 18.93 5.99 -4.61
CA THR A 92 18.70 4.77 -5.41
C THR A 92 19.38 4.86 -6.77
N ALA A 93 19.74 3.70 -7.34
CA ALA A 93 20.43 3.62 -8.63
C ALA A 93 19.57 4.17 -9.79
N ASP A 94 18.27 3.90 -9.72
CA ASP A 94 17.28 4.37 -10.67
C ASP A 94 16.82 5.77 -10.26
N ARG A 95 17.41 6.77 -10.92
CA ARG A 95 17.19 8.17 -10.63
C ARG A 95 15.83 8.64 -11.12
N ASP A 96 15.20 7.95 -12.06
CA ASP A 96 14.05 8.49 -12.78
C ASP A 96 12.72 7.99 -12.23
N LYS A 97 12.72 6.97 -11.36
CA LYS A 97 11.53 6.58 -10.62
C LYS A 97 11.16 7.65 -9.59
N VAL A 98 10.03 8.30 -9.84
CA VAL A 98 9.40 9.30 -8.98
C VAL A 98 8.14 8.69 -8.35
N LEU A 99 7.59 9.28 -7.30
CA LEU A 99 6.30 8.83 -6.75
C LEU A 99 5.21 9.01 -7.81
N GLN A 100 4.42 7.96 -8.06
CA GLN A 100 3.31 8.02 -9.00
C GLN A 100 2.02 7.43 -8.42
N ILE A 101 0.91 8.14 -8.63
CA ILE A 101 -0.45 7.64 -8.36
C ILE A 101 -1.29 7.87 -9.61
N TYR A 102 -1.69 6.81 -10.30
CA TYR A 102 -2.28 6.91 -11.64
C TYR A 102 -3.30 5.80 -11.91
N GLN A 103 -3.81 5.70 -13.14
CA GLN A 103 -4.95 4.86 -13.52
C GLN A 103 -6.19 5.16 -12.66
N ARG A 104 -6.83 4.15 -12.06
CA ARG A 104 -8.07 4.29 -11.27
C ARG A 104 -7.84 4.14 -9.77
N ALA A 105 -6.57 4.24 -9.33
CA ALA A 105 -6.17 4.13 -7.94
C ALA A 105 -6.94 5.11 -7.05
N THR A 106 -7.40 4.62 -5.91
CA THR A 106 -8.13 5.41 -4.91
C THR A 106 -7.40 5.35 -3.59
N VAL A 107 -7.06 6.50 -3.03
CA VAL A 107 -6.32 6.64 -1.78
C VAL A 107 -7.14 7.52 -0.82
N SER A 108 -7.27 7.11 0.43
CA SER A 108 -8.02 7.82 1.48
C SER A 108 -7.29 7.73 2.82
N ALA A 109 -7.28 8.81 3.61
CA ALA A 109 -6.72 8.81 4.97
C ALA A 109 -5.33 8.15 5.09
N SER A 110 -4.49 8.27 4.06
CA SER A 110 -3.25 7.50 3.92
C SER A 110 -2.03 8.39 3.68
N ARG A 111 -0.86 7.87 4.04
CA ARG A 111 0.44 8.52 3.86
C ARG A 111 1.24 7.77 2.82
N ILE A 112 1.48 8.42 1.68
CA ILE A 112 2.22 7.85 0.55
C ILE A 112 3.53 8.62 0.39
N LEU A 113 4.65 7.94 0.60
CA LEU A 113 5.95 8.58 0.75
C LEU A 113 6.98 8.10 -0.28
N HIS A 114 8.03 8.91 -0.43
CA HIS A 114 9.25 8.59 -1.17
C HIS A 114 9.03 8.39 -2.69
N GLN A 115 9.14 7.16 -3.18
CA GLN A 115 9.05 6.75 -4.59
C GLN A 115 7.99 5.64 -4.79
N ALA A 116 7.00 5.57 -3.89
CA ALA A 116 5.93 4.58 -3.96
C ALA A 116 5.13 4.69 -5.27
N GLN A 117 4.59 3.57 -5.74
CA GLN A 117 3.75 3.49 -6.94
C GLN A 117 2.38 2.94 -6.57
N ILE A 118 1.32 3.67 -6.90
CA ILE A 118 -0.06 3.20 -6.70
C ILE A 118 -0.82 3.33 -8.02
N TYR A 119 -1.31 2.22 -8.55
CA TYR A 119 -1.95 2.19 -9.86
C TYR A 119 -2.97 1.05 -9.98
N GLY A 120 -3.46 0.77 -11.18
CA GLY A 120 -4.55 -0.16 -11.42
C GLY A 120 -5.88 0.38 -10.88
N ASP A 121 -6.65 -0.52 -10.29
CA ASP A 121 -7.86 -0.31 -9.50
C ASP A 121 -7.57 -0.38 -7.99
N ALA A 122 -6.32 -0.17 -7.56
CA ALA A 122 -5.93 -0.29 -6.16
C ALA A 122 -6.75 0.62 -5.25
N PHE A 123 -7.16 0.09 -4.10
CA PHE A 123 -7.85 0.81 -3.05
C PHE A 123 -6.98 0.85 -1.79
N VAL A 124 -6.62 2.05 -1.35
CA VAL A 124 -5.70 2.26 -0.23
C VAL A 124 -6.36 3.19 0.79
N GLU A 125 -6.69 2.66 1.95
CA GLU A 125 -7.37 3.40 3.02
C GLU A 125 -6.67 3.13 4.36
N HIS A 126 -6.42 4.19 5.14
CA HIS A 126 -5.71 4.09 6.43
C HIS A 126 -4.40 3.29 6.29
N ALA A 127 -3.51 3.74 5.40
CA ALA A 127 -2.27 3.03 5.09
C ALA A 127 -1.05 3.94 5.09
N PHE A 128 0.09 3.32 5.38
CA PHE A 128 1.42 3.90 5.27
C PHE A 128 2.20 3.14 4.18
N VAL A 129 2.38 3.79 3.03
CA VAL A 129 3.11 3.21 1.88
C VAL A 129 4.34 4.06 1.60
N GLU A 130 5.52 3.46 1.67
CA GLU A 130 6.77 4.21 1.56
C GLU A 130 7.87 3.52 0.73
N HIS A 131 9.00 4.23 0.60
CA HIS A 131 10.18 3.82 -0.15
C HIS A 131 9.84 3.60 -1.64
N ARG A 132 9.93 2.38 -2.14
CA ARG A 132 9.69 1.98 -3.53
C ARG A 132 8.57 0.97 -3.64
N ALA A 133 7.75 0.84 -2.59
CA ALA A 133 6.68 -0.14 -2.58
C ALA A 133 5.63 0.14 -3.67
N GLU A 134 4.99 -0.93 -4.13
CA GLU A 134 4.04 -0.88 -5.23
C GLU A 134 2.72 -1.54 -4.83
N VAL A 135 1.61 -0.83 -5.05
CA VAL A 135 0.24 -1.31 -4.81
C VAL A 135 -0.55 -1.15 -6.10
N PHE A 136 -0.99 -2.25 -6.71
CA PHE A 136 -1.59 -2.20 -8.03
C PHE A 136 -2.59 -3.33 -8.31
N ASP A 137 -3.06 -3.43 -9.55
CA ASP A 137 -4.19 -4.28 -9.96
C ASP A 137 -5.44 -3.95 -9.14
N GLN A 138 -6.07 -4.93 -8.49
CA GLN A 138 -7.25 -4.76 -7.63
C GLN A 138 -6.91 -4.92 -6.14
N ALA A 139 -5.64 -4.67 -5.76
CA ALA A 139 -5.19 -4.78 -4.39
C ALA A 139 -5.97 -3.84 -3.45
N ARG A 140 -6.27 -4.32 -2.24
CA ARG A 140 -6.95 -3.54 -1.20
C ARG A 140 -6.11 -3.49 0.07
N LEU A 141 -5.80 -2.27 0.52
CA LEU A 141 -5.19 -1.99 1.81
C LEU A 141 -6.28 -1.31 2.64
N GLU A 142 -6.74 -1.99 3.67
CA GLU A 142 -7.92 -1.64 4.46
C GLU A 142 -7.50 -1.49 5.94
N GLY A 143 -6.94 -0.33 6.28
CA GLY A 143 -6.73 0.05 7.68
C GLY A 143 -8.02 0.52 8.37
N ASN A 144 -7.91 0.96 9.61
CA ASN A 144 -9.03 1.47 10.39
C ASN A 144 -8.59 2.61 11.33
N GLU A 145 -9.51 3.07 12.19
CA GLU A 145 -9.26 4.17 13.13
C GLU A 145 -8.18 3.86 14.19
N GLU A 146 -7.94 2.58 14.47
CA GLU A 146 -6.98 2.10 15.47
C GLU A 146 -5.62 1.77 14.82
N ASN A 147 -5.64 1.11 13.67
CA ASN A 147 -4.46 0.52 13.03
C ASN A 147 -4.39 0.83 11.53
N ASP A 148 -3.23 1.34 11.10
CA ASP A 148 -2.89 1.50 9.69
C ASP A 148 -2.47 0.14 9.06
N VAL A 149 -2.42 0.06 7.73
CA VAL A 149 -1.71 -1.00 6.98
C VAL A 149 -0.36 -0.48 6.50
N TRP A 150 0.72 -1.24 6.70
CA TRP A 150 2.09 -0.79 6.39
C TRP A 150 2.69 -1.57 5.22
N VAL A 151 3.13 -0.85 4.19
CA VAL A 151 3.78 -1.43 3.01
C VAL A 151 5.05 -0.63 2.67
N CYS A 152 6.20 -1.24 2.93
CA CYS A 152 7.49 -0.54 2.96
C CYS A 152 8.52 -1.12 1.99
N ASP A 153 9.63 -0.42 1.85
CA ASP A 153 10.84 -0.86 1.14
C ASP A 153 10.60 -1.08 -0.36
N ASN A 154 10.68 -2.32 -0.85
CA ASN A 154 10.39 -2.71 -2.23
C ASN A 154 9.30 -3.79 -2.27
N ALA A 155 8.41 -3.77 -1.27
CA ALA A 155 7.29 -4.68 -1.18
C ALA A 155 6.28 -4.44 -2.30
N ARG A 156 5.52 -5.48 -2.66
CA ARG A 156 4.49 -5.40 -3.69
C ARG A 156 3.19 -6.05 -3.24
N VAL A 157 2.08 -5.35 -3.44
CA VAL A 157 0.72 -5.87 -3.20
C VAL A 157 -0.08 -5.72 -4.49
N TYR A 158 -0.55 -6.84 -5.05
CA TYR A 158 -1.17 -6.86 -6.38
C TYR A 158 -2.14 -8.03 -6.56
N GLY A 159 -2.70 -8.20 -7.77
CA GLY A 159 -3.85 -9.08 -7.98
C GLY A 159 -5.11 -8.58 -7.26
N HIS A 160 -5.82 -9.48 -6.60
CA HIS A 160 -6.96 -9.20 -5.72
C HIS A 160 -6.58 -9.31 -4.23
N ALA A 161 -5.29 -9.19 -3.91
CA ALA A 161 -4.78 -9.32 -2.55
C ALA A 161 -5.42 -8.29 -1.60
N ARG A 162 -5.65 -8.70 -0.36
CA ARG A 162 -6.25 -7.86 0.69
C ARG A 162 -5.41 -7.86 1.95
N LEU A 163 -4.97 -6.68 2.36
CA LEU A 163 -4.33 -6.43 3.65
C LEU A 163 -5.33 -5.67 4.53
N ILE A 164 -5.74 -6.26 5.64
CA ILE A 164 -6.81 -5.75 6.49
C ILE A 164 -6.27 -5.57 7.90
N ALA A 165 -6.31 -4.34 8.42
CA ALA A 165 -5.91 -4.12 9.79
C ALA A 165 -6.91 -4.76 10.76
N GLY A 166 -6.38 -5.45 11.78
CA GLY A 166 -7.21 -6.00 12.85
C GLY A 166 -7.64 -4.92 13.83
N ARG A 167 -8.43 -5.34 14.82
CA ARG A 167 -8.83 -4.51 15.96
C ARG A 167 -7.97 -4.83 17.17
N GLY A 168 -7.77 -3.85 18.04
CA GLY A 168 -6.93 -3.97 19.22
C GLY A 168 -5.50 -3.51 18.98
N GLU A 169 -4.67 -3.68 20.01
CA GLU A 169 -3.29 -3.18 20.04
C GLU A 169 -2.41 -3.91 19.02
N ASP A 170 -1.64 -3.15 18.24
CA ASP A 170 -0.64 -3.63 17.27
C ASP A 170 -1.15 -4.62 16.22
N ALA A 171 -2.44 -4.58 15.87
CA ALA A 171 -3.03 -5.44 14.84
C ALA A 171 -2.77 -4.90 13.42
N ILE A 172 -1.50 -4.61 13.13
CA ILE A 172 -1.00 -3.90 11.94
C ILE A 172 -0.40 -4.91 10.92
N PRO A 173 -1.02 -5.11 9.75
CA PRO A 173 -0.42 -5.87 8.67
C PRO A 173 0.76 -5.08 8.10
N THR A 174 1.95 -5.68 8.14
CA THR A 174 3.20 -5.03 7.76
C THR A 174 3.94 -5.87 6.71
N VAL A 175 4.11 -5.31 5.52
CA VAL A 175 4.80 -5.95 4.39
C VAL A 175 6.09 -5.19 4.08
N ARG A 176 7.25 -5.84 4.22
CA ARG A 176 8.58 -5.18 4.17
C ARG A 176 9.54 -5.82 3.18
N TYR A 177 10.68 -5.17 2.99
CA TYR A 177 11.78 -5.60 2.13
C TYR A 177 11.32 -5.89 0.70
N SER A 178 11.48 -7.13 0.24
CA SER A 178 11.09 -7.59 -1.09
C SER A 178 9.93 -8.57 -1.02
N SER A 179 9.13 -8.53 0.06
CA SER A 179 7.98 -9.42 0.21
C SER A 179 6.83 -9.02 -0.71
N GLN A 180 6.01 -10.01 -1.04
CA GLN A 180 4.94 -9.86 -2.02
C GLN A 180 3.66 -10.54 -1.54
N VAL A 181 2.54 -9.86 -1.76
CA VAL A 181 1.20 -10.40 -1.53
C VAL A 181 0.42 -10.26 -2.82
N ALA A 182 -0.08 -11.38 -3.34
CA ALA A 182 -0.60 -11.46 -4.70
C ALA A 182 -1.86 -12.31 -4.79
N GLU A 183 -2.40 -12.41 -6.00
CA GLU A 183 -3.53 -13.30 -6.33
C GLU A 183 -4.75 -12.99 -5.47
N ASN A 184 -5.34 -13.96 -4.74
CA ASN A 184 -6.50 -13.74 -3.89
C ASN A 184 -6.15 -13.83 -2.39
N ALA A 185 -4.87 -13.66 -2.03
CA ALA A 185 -4.42 -13.78 -0.65
C ALA A 185 -5.05 -12.72 0.26
N VAL A 186 -5.40 -13.14 1.48
CA VAL A 186 -5.95 -12.27 2.53
C VAL A 186 -5.07 -12.34 3.75
N ILE A 187 -4.60 -11.18 4.22
CA ILE A 187 -3.82 -11.02 5.44
C ILE A 187 -4.56 -10.07 6.36
N GLU A 188 -4.88 -10.52 7.56
CA GLU A 188 -5.67 -9.79 8.55
C GLU A 188 -5.01 -9.82 9.93
N GLY A 189 -4.84 -8.64 10.54
CA GLY A 189 -4.30 -8.50 11.90
C GLY A 189 -2.79 -8.32 11.96
N ASN A 190 -2.17 -8.75 13.07
CA ASN A 190 -0.74 -8.57 13.35
C ASN A 190 0.09 -9.58 12.54
N CYS A 191 0.36 -9.24 11.28
CA CYS A 191 1.11 -10.06 10.35
C CYS A 191 2.33 -9.29 9.83
N LEU A 192 3.53 -9.81 10.03
CA LEU A 192 4.79 -9.21 9.58
C LEU A 192 5.47 -10.09 8.52
N LEU A 193 5.50 -9.59 7.29
CA LEU A 193 6.19 -10.20 6.15
C LEU A 193 7.55 -9.51 5.94
N LYS A 194 8.63 -10.30 6.02
CA LYS A 194 10.00 -9.79 5.93
C LYS A 194 10.73 -10.26 4.67
N HIS A 195 11.92 -10.85 4.77
CA HIS A 195 12.81 -11.03 3.63
C HIS A 195 12.30 -12.15 2.72
N ARG A 196 11.99 -11.79 1.46
CA ARG A 196 11.60 -12.75 0.41
C ARG A 196 10.40 -13.64 0.80
N ALA A 197 9.49 -13.11 1.63
CA ALA A 197 8.20 -13.76 1.90
C ALA A 197 7.21 -13.51 0.75
N MET A 198 6.56 -14.55 0.26
CA MET A 198 5.56 -14.47 -0.80
C MET A 198 4.28 -15.18 -0.37
N VAL A 199 3.17 -14.45 -0.37
CA VAL A 199 1.83 -14.97 -0.05
C VAL A 199 0.93 -14.80 -1.27
N GLY A 200 0.41 -15.90 -1.79
CA GLY A 200 -0.47 -15.95 -2.96
C GLY A 200 -1.58 -16.99 -2.80
N GLY A 201 -2.14 -17.43 -3.92
CA GLY A 201 -3.28 -18.33 -3.99
C GLY A 201 -4.54 -17.71 -3.43
N GLU A 202 -5.28 -18.53 -2.69
CA GLU A 202 -6.43 -18.17 -1.86
C GLU A 202 -6.02 -18.22 -0.37
N ALA A 203 -4.74 -18.01 -0.06
CA ALA A 203 -4.21 -18.16 1.28
C ALA A 203 -4.80 -17.12 2.23
N GLN A 204 -5.06 -17.52 3.48
CA GLN A 204 -5.63 -16.67 4.52
C GLN A 204 -4.77 -16.70 5.76
N LEU A 205 -4.19 -15.54 6.12
CA LEU A 205 -3.40 -15.34 7.32
C LEU A 205 -4.20 -14.44 8.24
N ARG A 206 -4.54 -14.90 9.45
CA ARG A 206 -5.41 -14.15 10.36
C ARG A 206 -4.94 -14.22 11.81
N GLY A 207 -5.16 -13.13 12.54
CA GLY A 207 -4.85 -13.03 13.95
C GLY A 207 -3.42 -12.52 14.15
N GLY A 208 -2.63 -13.25 14.92
CA GLY A 208 -1.23 -12.96 15.11
C GLY A 208 -0.77 -13.03 16.57
N PRO A 209 0.54 -12.84 16.78
CA PRO A 209 1.52 -12.39 15.78
C PRO A 209 1.87 -13.47 14.74
N ILE A 210 1.75 -13.15 13.44
CA ILE A 210 2.25 -14.00 12.35
C ILE A 210 3.53 -13.38 11.80
N LEU A 211 4.63 -14.13 11.78
CA LEU A 211 5.93 -13.70 11.24
C LEU A 211 6.36 -14.60 10.09
N LEU A 212 6.63 -14.02 8.92
CA LEU A 212 7.19 -14.70 7.76
C LEU A 212 8.54 -14.10 7.39
N ASP A 213 9.62 -14.87 7.45
CA ASP A 213 10.98 -14.36 7.15
C ASP A 213 11.88 -15.39 6.45
N ASP A 214 12.81 -14.89 5.64
CA ASP A 214 13.86 -15.68 4.97
C ASP A 214 13.33 -16.79 4.03
N ASP A 215 12.90 -16.42 2.83
CA ASP A 215 12.46 -17.33 1.74
C ASP A 215 11.24 -18.20 2.12
N VAL A 216 10.14 -17.55 2.48
CA VAL A 216 8.87 -18.22 2.79
C VAL A 216 7.89 -18.08 1.64
N LEU A 217 7.28 -19.19 1.23
CA LEU A 217 6.22 -19.23 0.22
C LEU A 217 4.95 -19.82 0.83
N ILE A 218 3.86 -19.07 0.77
CA ILE A 218 2.51 -19.54 1.14
C ILE A 218 1.58 -19.37 -0.05
N GLN A 219 0.95 -20.45 -0.48
CA GLN A 219 0.05 -20.47 -1.63
C GLN A 219 -1.04 -21.54 -1.46
N GLY A 220 -1.86 -21.73 -2.50
CA GLY A 220 -3.04 -22.60 -2.43
C GLY A 220 -4.15 -22.01 -1.56
N ARG A 221 -4.96 -22.86 -0.95
CA ARG A 221 -5.99 -22.55 0.05
C ARG A 221 -5.45 -22.65 1.49
N THR A 222 -4.17 -22.34 1.69
CA THR A 222 -3.52 -22.41 3.00
C THR A 222 -4.18 -21.46 3.99
N VAL A 223 -4.42 -21.92 5.22
CA VAL A 223 -4.97 -21.09 6.30
C VAL A 223 -4.00 -21.08 7.49
N ILE A 224 -3.59 -19.89 7.92
CA ILE A 224 -2.73 -19.69 9.09
C ILE A 224 -3.45 -18.79 10.09
N ILE A 225 -3.65 -19.27 11.32
CA ILE A 225 -4.38 -18.57 12.37
C ILE A 225 -3.59 -18.59 13.67
N GLY A 226 -3.47 -17.43 14.32
CA GLY A 226 -2.88 -17.27 15.66
C GLY A 226 -1.38 -16.92 15.63
N ASP A 227 -0.67 -17.20 16.72
CA ASP A 227 0.77 -16.92 16.85
C ASP A 227 1.58 -17.97 16.07
N VAL A 228 2.09 -17.56 14.90
CA VAL A 228 2.79 -18.46 13.98
C VAL A 228 4.04 -17.79 13.42
N ILE A 229 5.19 -18.42 13.65
CA ILE A 229 6.47 -18.01 13.09
C ILE A 229 6.84 -19.02 12.01
N VAL A 230 7.00 -18.55 10.77
CA VAL A 230 7.49 -19.32 9.64
C VAL A 230 8.78 -18.68 9.14
N GLU A 231 9.88 -19.42 9.20
CA GLU A 231 11.18 -18.90 8.80
C GLU A 231 12.07 -19.91 8.09
N HIS A 232 12.98 -19.39 7.27
CA HIS A 232 14.08 -20.12 6.65
C HIS A 232 13.64 -21.22 5.68
N GLN A 233 13.34 -20.85 4.43
CA GLN A 233 13.08 -21.79 3.32
C GLN A 233 11.88 -22.74 3.56
N VAL A 234 10.74 -22.18 3.93
CA VAL A 234 9.49 -22.94 4.13
C VAL A 234 8.51 -22.66 2.99
N SER A 235 7.99 -23.72 2.39
CA SER A 235 6.91 -23.65 1.40
C SER A 235 5.65 -24.33 1.93
N ILE A 236 4.51 -23.64 1.89
CA ILE A 236 3.21 -24.11 2.35
C ILE A 236 2.22 -23.98 1.19
N ASN A 237 1.65 -25.10 0.78
CA ASN A 237 0.86 -25.22 -0.45
C ASN A 237 -0.50 -25.89 -0.18
N ASP A 238 -1.32 -25.99 -1.22
CA ASP A 238 -2.59 -26.73 -1.22
C ASP A 238 -3.57 -26.33 -0.10
N GLU A 239 -3.98 -27.25 0.76
CA GLU A 239 -5.02 -27.05 1.78
C GLU A 239 -4.46 -27.19 3.20
N VAL A 240 -3.22 -26.78 3.41
CA VAL A 240 -2.58 -26.84 4.73
C VAL A 240 -3.22 -25.84 5.68
N GLN A 241 -3.57 -26.33 6.87
CA GLN A 241 -4.11 -25.52 7.96
C GLN A 241 -3.15 -25.50 9.13
N ILE A 242 -2.82 -24.29 9.58
CA ILE A 242 -1.97 -24.04 10.74
C ILE A 242 -2.77 -23.20 11.72
N ALA A 243 -3.03 -23.71 12.91
CA ALA A 243 -3.81 -23.03 13.93
C ALA A 243 -3.12 -23.13 15.28
N ALA A 244 -2.56 -22.01 15.74
CA ALA A 244 -2.01 -21.90 17.08
C ALA A 244 -3.14 -21.71 18.10
N GLN A 245 -3.07 -22.42 19.23
CA GLN A 245 -4.01 -22.24 20.33
C GLN A 245 -3.70 -20.94 21.08
N GLU A 246 -4.68 -20.43 21.82
CA GLU A 246 -4.50 -19.23 22.64
C GLU A 246 -3.38 -19.45 23.67
N GLY A 247 -2.37 -18.57 23.64
CA GLY A 247 -1.19 -18.66 24.50
C GLY A 247 -0.12 -19.65 24.04
N GLU A 248 -0.30 -20.32 22.90
CA GLU A 248 0.71 -21.16 22.26
C GLU A 248 1.22 -20.52 20.96
N ALA A 249 2.46 -20.81 20.60
CA ALA A 249 3.07 -20.37 19.35
C ALA A 249 3.53 -21.58 18.52
N ILE A 250 3.27 -21.54 17.21
CA ILE A 250 3.76 -22.55 16.26
C ILE A 250 4.98 -22.00 15.54
N HIS A 251 6.11 -22.70 15.65
CA HIS A 251 7.34 -22.36 14.95
C HIS A 251 7.63 -23.37 13.84
N LEU A 252 7.55 -22.91 12.60
CA LEU A 252 7.96 -23.65 11.42
C LEU A 252 9.30 -23.12 10.93
N ARG A 253 10.34 -23.93 11.06
CA ARG A 253 11.67 -23.63 10.55
C ARG A 253 12.07 -24.64 9.49
N GLY A 254 12.49 -24.14 8.33
CA GLY A 254 12.88 -24.99 7.21
C GLY A 254 14.37 -25.37 7.20
N PRO A 255 14.84 -25.94 6.08
CA PRO A 255 14.10 -26.12 4.83
C PRO A 255 12.96 -27.14 4.97
N LYS A 256 11.74 -26.78 4.57
CA LYS A 256 10.57 -27.67 4.65
C LYS A 256 9.50 -27.34 3.60
N THR A 257 8.82 -28.36 3.09
CA THR A 257 7.61 -28.21 2.27
C THR A 257 6.43 -28.89 2.97
N LEU A 258 5.33 -28.15 3.09
CA LEU A 258 4.04 -28.63 3.60
C LEU A 258 3.03 -28.56 2.44
N ASP A 259 2.42 -29.68 2.10
CA ASP A 259 1.52 -29.84 0.95
C ASP A 259 0.31 -30.73 1.30
N GLY A 260 -0.64 -30.83 0.36
CA GLY A 260 -1.86 -31.60 0.53
C GLY A 260 -2.80 -31.06 1.63
N GLN A 261 -3.45 -31.98 2.35
CA GLN A 261 -4.41 -31.69 3.41
C GLN A 261 -3.79 -31.97 4.80
N GLN A 262 -2.92 -31.08 5.26
CA GLN A 262 -2.29 -31.19 6.58
C GLN A 262 -2.94 -30.24 7.58
N HIS A 263 -3.00 -30.66 8.84
CA HIS A 263 -3.50 -29.84 9.95
C HIS A 263 -2.46 -29.80 11.07
N ILE A 264 -1.85 -28.64 11.27
CA ILE A 264 -0.76 -28.39 12.22
C ILE A 264 -1.29 -27.52 13.36
N THR A 265 -1.32 -28.07 14.56
CA THR A 265 -1.79 -27.38 15.77
C THR A 265 -0.71 -27.21 16.83
N ARG A 266 0.52 -27.62 16.53
CA ARG A 266 1.67 -27.52 17.42
C ARG A 266 2.96 -27.46 16.62
N THR A 267 3.99 -26.88 17.20
CA THR A 267 5.35 -26.88 16.64
C THR A 267 5.82 -28.31 16.32
N PRO A 268 6.18 -28.62 15.07
CA PRO A 268 6.77 -29.91 14.72
C PRO A 268 8.10 -30.09 15.46
N LEU A 269 8.25 -31.21 16.16
CA LEU A 269 9.53 -31.57 16.78
C LEU A 269 10.56 -31.88 15.68
N LEU A 270 11.82 -31.52 15.89
CA LEU A 270 12.94 -31.78 14.98
C LEU A 270 12.91 -33.22 14.45
N GLY A 271 12.79 -33.38 13.13
CA GLY A 271 12.72 -34.68 12.44
C GLY A 271 11.32 -35.28 12.26
N ALA A 272 10.26 -34.60 12.72
CA ALA A 272 8.88 -34.94 12.40
C ALA A 272 8.32 -33.94 11.36
N LEU A 273 7.84 -34.48 10.24
CA LEU A 273 7.46 -33.83 8.97
C LEU A 273 8.65 -33.48 8.09
#